data_AF-A0A178VQQ6-F1
#
_entry.id   AF-A0A178VQQ6-F1
#
_cell.length_a   1.000
_cell.length_b   1.000
_cell.length_c   1.000
_cell.angle_alpha   90.00
_cell.angle_beta   90.00
_cell.angle_gamma   90.00
#
_symmetry.space_group_name_H-M   'P 1'
#
loop_
_entity.id
_entity.type
_entity.pdbx_description
1 polymer ?
#
loop_
_entity_poly.entity_id
_entity_poly.type
_entity_poly.pdbx_seq_one_letter_code
_entity_poly.pdbx_strand_id
1 'polypeptide(L)'
;MCQRVTPQEVFEDEWFKKDYKPPVFEERDDSNKDDIDAVFKDSEEHLVTEKREEQPAAINAFEIISMSRGLNLENLFDPEQEFKRETRITLRGGANEIIEKIEEAAKPLGFDVQKKNYKMRLENVKAGRKGNLNVATEIFQVAPSLHMVQVSKSKGDTLEFHKFYKKLSNSLEQVVWTNNEVKKETAK
;
A
#
# COMPACT_ATOMS: atom_id res chain seq x y z
N MET A 1 -23.50 23.44 -33.45
CA MET A 1 -22.99 22.22 -32.77
C MET A 1 -22.55 22.64 -31.39
N CYS A 2 -23.10 22.08 -30.31
CA CYS A 2 -22.56 22.31 -28.97
C CYS A 2 -21.39 21.37 -28.75
N GLN A 3 -20.20 21.92 -28.59
CA GLN A 3 -18.99 21.17 -28.30
C GLN A 3 -18.88 20.97 -26.80
N ARG A 4 -18.51 19.76 -26.37
CA ARG A 4 -18.38 19.44 -24.94
C ARG A 4 -17.12 20.12 -24.42
N VAL A 5 -17.30 21.07 -23.50
CA VAL A 5 -16.19 21.76 -22.82
C VAL A 5 -15.42 20.76 -21.95
N THR A 6 -14.10 20.82 -22.02
CA THR A 6 -13.18 19.99 -21.23
C THR A 6 -12.90 20.63 -19.87
N PRO A 7 -12.51 19.86 -18.84
CA PRO A 7 -12.20 20.44 -17.52
C PRO A 7 -11.10 21.51 -17.57
N GLN A 8 -10.14 21.41 -18.49
CA GLN A 8 -9.05 22.38 -18.65
C GLN A 8 -9.59 23.75 -19.12
N GLU A 9 -10.47 23.75 -20.12
CA GLU A 9 -11.12 24.96 -20.63
C GLU A 9 -11.99 25.64 -19.56
N VAL A 10 -12.62 24.87 -18.67
CA VAL A 10 -13.39 25.44 -17.54
C VAL A 10 -12.47 26.19 -16.56
N PHE A 11 -11.27 25.69 -16.29
CA PHE A 11 -10.32 26.39 -15.40
C PHE A 11 -9.77 27.69 -15.98
N GLU A 12 -9.78 27.81 -17.31
CA GLU A 12 -9.34 29.00 -18.03
C GLU A 12 -10.46 30.05 -18.19
N ASP A 13 -11.71 29.65 -17.96
CA ASP A 13 -12.89 30.51 -18.09
C ASP A 13 -12.92 31.61 -17.00
N GLU A 14 -13.19 32.84 -17.43
CA GLU A 14 -13.24 34.02 -16.54
C GLU A 14 -14.38 33.94 -15.51
N TRP A 15 -15.47 33.26 -15.83
CA TRP A 15 -16.54 32.98 -14.87
C TRP A 15 -16.04 32.06 -13.75
N PHE A 16 -15.20 31.07 -14.09
CA PHE A 16 -14.70 30.11 -13.11
C PHE A 16 -13.61 30.71 -12.24
N LYS A 17 -12.78 31.61 -12.75
CA LYS A 17 -11.75 32.30 -11.94
C LYS A 17 -12.32 33.31 -10.96
N LYS A 18 -13.52 33.83 -11.22
CA LYS A 18 -14.16 34.82 -10.35
C LYS A 18 -14.45 34.21 -8.97
N ASP A 19 -13.79 34.75 -7.95
CA ASP A 19 -13.90 34.33 -6.55
C ASP A 19 -13.47 32.86 -6.27
N TYR A 20 -12.89 32.17 -7.24
CA TYR A 20 -12.40 30.81 -7.04
C TYR A 20 -11.15 30.83 -6.16
N LYS A 21 -11.29 30.17 -5.02
CA LYS A 21 -10.17 29.86 -4.12
C LYS A 21 -9.84 28.38 -4.30
N PRO A 22 -8.68 28.04 -4.87
CA PRO A 22 -8.28 26.65 -4.94
C PRO A 22 -8.27 26.07 -3.52
N PRO A 23 -8.74 24.83 -3.32
CA PRO A 23 -8.67 24.18 -2.04
C PRO A 23 -7.20 24.09 -1.63
N VAL A 24 -6.86 24.77 -0.52
CA VAL A 24 -5.56 24.63 0.12
C VAL A 24 -5.64 23.37 0.96
N PHE A 25 -4.91 22.34 0.54
CA PHE A 25 -4.76 21.15 1.34
C PHE A 25 -3.66 21.43 2.35
N GLU A 26 -4.05 21.68 3.60
CA GLU A 26 -3.08 21.59 4.68
C GLU A 26 -2.57 20.14 4.70
N GLU A 27 -1.24 19.98 4.63
CA GLU A 27 -0.61 18.74 5.06
C GLU A 27 -0.84 18.64 6.56
N ARG A 28 -2.06 18.21 6.96
CA ARG A 28 -2.22 17.68 8.30
C ARG A 28 -1.22 16.54 8.41
N ASP A 29 -0.34 16.64 9.38
CA ASP A 29 0.49 15.54 9.83
C ASP A 29 -0.43 14.53 10.54
N ASP A 30 -1.44 14.01 9.83
CA ASP A 30 -2.27 12.87 10.24
C ASP A 30 -1.45 11.57 10.22
N SER A 31 -0.16 11.70 9.92
CA SER A 31 0.84 10.67 10.09
C SER A 31 0.89 10.31 11.57
N ASN A 32 0.39 9.12 11.92
CA ASN A 32 1.02 8.38 13.00
C ASN A 32 2.40 7.95 12.48
N LYS A 33 3.33 8.92 12.36
CA LYS A 33 4.73 8.69 11.98
C LYS A 33 5.35 7.66 12.92
N ASP A 34 4.90 7.67 14.17
CA ASP A 34 5.29 6.73 15.20
C ASP A 34 4.99 5.28 14.85
N ASP A 35 3.86 4.95 14.19
CA ASP A 35 3.55 3.55 13.88
C ASP A 35 4.51 2.98 12.82
N ILE A 36 4.86 3.75 11.80
CA ILE A 36 5.72 3.26 10.72
C ILE A 36 7.18 3.32 11.14
N ASP A 37 7.57 4.35 11.90
CA ASP A 37 8.89 4.38 12.53
C ASP A 37 9.01 3.18 13.46
N ALA A 38 8.04 2.89 14.34
CA ALA A 38 8.01 1.68 15.16
C ALA A 38 8.09 0.37 14.34
N VAL A 39 7.41 0.27 13.19
CA VAL A 39 7.47 -0.90 12.30
C VAL A 39 8.90 -1.16 11.78
N PHE A 40 9.73 -0.11 11.62
CA PHE A 40 11.13 -0.22 11.16
C PHE A 40 12.17 -0.07 12.29
N LYS A 41 11.77 0.49 13.42
CA LYS A 41 12.54 0.78 14.63
C LYS A 41 12.29 -0.35 15.62
N ASP A 42 12.52 -1.57 15.15
CA ASP A 42 12.70 -2.69 16.03
C ASP A 42 14.02 -2.44 16.79
N SER A 43 13.89 -1.98 18.03
CA SER A 43 14.87 -1.77 19.09
C SER A 43 16.33 -1.48 18.67
N GLU A 44 16.73 -0.21 18.69
CA GLU A 44 18.14 0.22 18.72
C GLU A 44 18.81 -0.02 20.11
N GLU A 45 18.06 -0.58 21.05
CA GLU A 45 18.53 -0.92 22.40
C GLU A 45 18.44 -2.42 22.60
N HIS A 46 19.37 -3.19 22.04
CA HIS A 46 20.00 -4.38 22.62
C HIS A 46 21.02 -4.89 21.60
N LEU A 47 22.30 -4.79 21.95
CA LEU A 47 23.45 -5.30 21.20
C LEU A 47 23.36 -6.82 21.00
N VAL A 48 22.58 -7.30 20.04
CA VAL A 48 22.68 -8.66 19.49
C VAL A 48 22.31 -8.57 18.01
N THR A 49 23.32 -8.62 17.15
CA THR A 49 23.29 -8.97 15.72
C THR A 49 21.89 -9.01 15.09
N GLU A 50 21.52 -8.01 14.26
CA GLU A 50 20.29 -8.03 13.45
C GLU A 50 20.12 -9.40 12.79
N LYS A 51 19.31 -10.26 13.40
CA LYS A 51 19.01 -11.57 12.87
C LYS A 51 18.00 -11.28 11.77
N ARG A 52 18.47 -11.28 10.51
CA ARG A 52 17.55 -11.25 9.35
C ARG A 52 16.51 -12.33 9.60
N GLU A 53 15.26 -11.92 9.71
CA GLU A 53 14.17 -12.89 9.83
C GLU A 53 14.22 -13.80 8.61
N GLU A 54 14.34 -15.11 8.83
CA GLU A 54 14.41 -16.07 7.73
C GLU A 54 13.05 -16.27 7.07
N GLN A 55 11.95 -15.87 7.74
CA GLN A 55 10.58 -16.00 7.26
C GLN A 55 9.72 -14.82 7.72
N PRO A 56 8.63 -14.48 6.99
CA PRO A 56 7.68 -13.46 7.42
C PRO A 56 7.02 -13.82 8.75
N ALA A 57 6.59 -12.80 9.49
CA ALA A 57 5.81 -12.99 10.70
C ALA A 57 4.56 -13.84 10.41
N ALA A 58 4.39 -14.92 11.19
CA ALA A 58 3.21 -15.76 11.09
C ALA A 58 2.01 -15.03 11.71
N ILE A 59 0.88 -15.02 11.01
CA ILE A 59 -0.36 -14.42 11.48
C ILE A 59 -1.42 -15.50 11.71
N ASN A 60 -2.06 -15.46 12.88
CA ASN A 60 -3.09 -16.43 13.23
C ASN A 60 -4.51 -15.95 12.85
N ALA A 61 -5.49 -16.85 12.95
CA ALA A 61 -6.87 -16.53 12.59
C ALA A 61 -7.50 -15.42 13.46
N PHE A 62 -7.16 -15.36 14.76
CA PHE A 62 -7.67 -14.31 15.65
C PHE A 62 -7.09 -12.94 15.31
N GLU A 63 -5.83 -12.87 14.91
CA GLU A 63 -5.20 -11.64 14.42
C GLU A 63 -5.85 -11.17 13.11
N ILE A 64 -6.15 -12.08 12.18
CA ILE A 64 -6.88 -11.72 10.96
C ILE A 64 -8.28 -11.17 11.29
N ILE A 65 -8.96 -11.74 12.28
CA ILE A 65 -10.29 -11.28 12.73
C ILE A 65 -10.19 -9.92 13.42
N SER A 66 -9.20 -9.71 14.30
CA SER A 66 -9.03 -8.46 15.03
C SER A 66 -8.77 -7.28 14.08
N MET A 67 -8.08 -7.56 12.96
CA MET A 67 -7.85 -6.60 11.90
C MET A 67 -9.09 -6.28 11.03
N SER A 68 -10.27 -6.85 11.34
CA SER A 68 -11.50 -6.55 10.60
C SER A 68 -12.03 -5.15 10.93
N ARG A 69 -12.57 -4.45 9.91
CA ARG A 69 -13.09 -3.09 10.07
C ARG A 69 -14.18 -2.97 11.15
N GLY A 70 -15.01 -4.01 11.31
CA GLY A 70 -16.09 -4.00 12.30
C GLY A 70 -15.60 -4.06 13.74
N LEU A 71 -14.34 -4.45 13.96
CA LEU A 71 -13.71 -4.51 15.28
C LEU A 71 -12.71 -3.36 15.49
N ASN A 72 -12.33 -2.64 14.44
CA ASN A 72 -11.46 -1.47 14.54
C ASN A 72 -12.28 -0.18 14.81
N LEU A 73 -12.13 0.36 16.03
CA LEU A 73 -12.81 1.55 16.51
C LEU A 73 -12.11 2.88 16.12
N GLU A 74 -10.94 2.84 15.48
CA GLU A 74 -10.21 4.04 15.04
C GLU A 74 -11.09 4.96 14.17
N ASN A 75 -11.96 4.37 13.34
CA ASN A 75 -12.88 5.11 12.48
C ASN A 75 -13.93 5.94 13.25
N LEU A 76 -14.15 5.68 14.56
CA LEU A 76 -15.09 6.47 15.37
C LEU A 76 -14.52 7.84 15.78
N PHE A 77 -13.20 7.99 15.74
CA PHE A 77 -12.51 9.18 16.23
C PHE A 77 -11.92 10.05 15.12
N ASP A 78 -12.04 9.64 13.85
CA ASP A 78 -11.50 10.35 12.69
C ASP A 78 -12.60 10.63 11.65
N PRO A 79 -13.14 11.87 11.59
CA PRO A 79 -14.23 12.22 10.67
C PRO A 79 -13.80 12.25 9.19
N GLU A 80 -12.49 12.20 8.88
CA GLU A 80 -11.99 12.15 7.50
C GLU A 80 -11.74 10.73 6.96
N GLN A 81 -12.03 9.71 7.77
CA GLN A 81 -11.70 8.32 7.49
C GLN A 81 -12.74 7.57 6.64
N GLU A 82 -13.58 8.29 5.88
CA GLU A 82 -14.55 7.66 4.95
C GLU A 82 -13.88 6.71 3.94
N PHE A 83 -12.58 6.86 3.69
CA PHE A 83 -11.81 6.06 2.74
C PHE A 83 -10.67 5.27 3.40
N LYS A 84 -10.60 3.97 3.06
CA LYS A 84 -9.68 2.98 3.64
C LYS A 84 -8.22 3.43 3.55
N ARG A 85 -7.55 3.52 4.70
CA ARG A 85 -6.09 3.74 4.77
C ARG A 85 -5.29 2.47 4.50
N GLU A 86 -5.88 1.28 4.65
CA GLU A 86 -5.17 0.01 4.55
C GLU A 86 -5.91 -1.06 3.73
N THR A 87 -5.27 -1.67 2.74
CA THR A 87 -5.86 -2.75 1.93
C THR A 87 -5.02 -4.02 2.01
N ARG A 88 -5.65 -5.19 1.86
CA ARG A 88 -4.99 -6.49 2.00
C ARG A 88 -5.18 -7.29 0.73
N ILE A 89 -4.16 -8.05 0.34
CA ILE A 89 -4.19 -9.01 -0.75
C ILE A 89 -3.60 -10.31 -0.23
N THR A 90 -4.17 -11.44 -0.63
CA THR A 90 -3.59 -12.74 -0.33
C THR A 90 -2.92 -13.29 -1.57
N LEU A 91 -1.67 -13.72 -1.45
CA LEU A 91 -0.85 -14.23 -2.55
C LEU A 91 -0.33 -15.63 -2.21
N ARG A 92 -0.23 -16.48 -3.23
CA ARG A 92 0.48 -17.75 -3.16
C ARG A 92 1.88 -17.57 -3.73
N GLY A 93 2.88 -18.18 -3.11
CA GLY A 93 4.28 -18.05 -3.52
C GLY A 93 5.21 -17.81 -2.35
N GLY A 94 6.51 -17.73 -2.62
CA GLY A 94 7.52 -17.43 -1.61
C GLY A 94 7.49 -15.96 -1.20
N ALA A 95 7.79 -15.66 0.06
CA ALA A 95 7.80 -14.28 0.56
C ALA A 95 8.77 -13.37 -0.21
N ASN A 96 9.97 -13.88 -0.53
CA ASN A 96 10.98 -13.13 -1.30
C ASN A 96 10.50 -12.83 -2.72
N GLU A 97 9.83 -13.79 -3.37
CA GLU A 97 9.24 -13.60 -4.70
C GLU A 97 8.16 -12.51 -4.67
N ILE A 98 7.33 -12.50 -3.62
CA ILE A 98 6.31 -11.46 -3.43
C ILE A 98 6.97 -10.08 -3.26
N ILE A 99 8.01 -9.97 -2.45
CA ILE A 99 8.76 -8.71 -2.26
C ILE A 99 9.35 -8.20 -3.58
N GLU A 100 10.00 -9.08 -4.34
CA GLU A 100 10.59 -8.74 -5.63
C GLU A 100 9.53 -8.25 -6.61
N LYS A 101 8.37 -8.92 -6.68
CA LYS A 101 7.28 -8.50 -7.55
C LYS A 101 6.64 -7.18 -7.13
N ILE A 102 6.52 -6.91 -5.83
CA ILE A 102 6.04 -5.61 -5.35
C ILE A 102 7.03 -4.52 -5.76
N GLU A 103 8.33 -4.76 -5.63
CA GLU A 103 9.35 -3.81 -6.05
C GLU A 103 9.33 -3.57 -7.57
N GLU A 104 9.25 -4.64 -8.37
CA GLU A 104 9.18 -4.57 -9.83
C GLU A 104 7.93 -3.83 -10.32
N ALA A 105 6.81 -3.99 -9.63
CA ALA A 105 5.57 -3.26 -9.92
C ALA A 105 5.63 -1.79 -9.47
N ALA A 106 6.34 -1.48 -8.38
CA ALA A 106 6.37 -0.14 -7.79
C ALA A 106 7.36 0.82 -8.50
N LYS A 107 8.54 0.33 -8.91
CA LYS A 107 9.55 1.13 -9.62
C LYS A 107 9.04 1.87 -10.87
N PRO A 108 8.35 1.22 -11.84
CA PRO A 108 7.83 1.91 -13.02
C PRO A 108 6.70 2.90 -12.68
N LEU A 109 6.12 2.82 -11.49
CA LEU A 109 5.13 3.78 -10.99
C LEU A 109 5.79 5.03 -10.36
N GLY A 110 7.13 5.08 -10.30
CA GLY A 110 7.89 6.22 -9.78
C GLY A 110 8.08 6.21 -8.26
N PHE A 111 7.93 5.04 -7.64
CA PHE A 111 8.19 4.88 -6.21
C PHE A 111 9.61 4.42 -5.96
N ASP A 112 10.27 5.03 -4.97
CA ASP A 112 11.46 4.49 -4.35
C ASP A 112 11.08 3.43 -3.33
N VAL A 113 11.88 2.36 -3.22
CA VAL A 113 11.53 1.15 -2.46
C VAL A 113 12.61 0.85 -1.44
N GLN A 114 12.26 0.92 -0.16
CA GLN A 114 13.12 0.48 0.95
C GLN A 114 12.57 -0.81 1.55
N LYS A 115 13.43 -1.79 1.81
CA LYS A 115 13.06 -3.12 2.33
C LYS A 115 13.76 -3.40 3.65
N LYS A 116 13.03 -3.91 4.64
CA LYS A 116 13.57 -4.39 5.92
C LYS A 116 12.66 -5.48 6.47
N ASN A 117 13.18 -6.68 6.80
CA ASN A 117 12.43 -7.76 7.47
C ASN A 117 10.99 -7.97 6.94
N TYR A 118 10.83 -8.30 5.66
CA TYR A 118 9.52 -8.51 5.00
C TYR A 118 8.54 -7.32 5.04
N LYS A 119 9.02 -6.15 5.46
CA LYS A 119 8.36 -4.84 5.37
C LYS A 119 8.99 -4.02 4.26
N MET A 120 8.19 -3.22 3.58
CA MET A 120 8.61 -2.34 2.51
C MET A 120 8.02 -0.93 2.70
N ARG A 121 8.83 0.10 2.51
CA ARG A 121 8.38 1.49 2.38
C ARG A 121 8.50 1.91 0.93
N LEU A 122 7.40 2.43 0.39
CA LEU A 122 7.26 2.90 -0.97
C LEU A 122 6.98 4.40 -0.91
N GLU A 123 7.94 5.20 -1.37
CA GLU A 123 7.83 6.67 -1.37
C GLU A 123 7.73 7.18 -2.80
N ASN A 124 6.66 7.91 -3.11
CA ASN A 124 6.55 8.55 -4.41
C ASN A 124 7.42 9.79 -4.46
N VAL A 125 8.38 9.82 -5.39
CA VAL A 125 9.28 10.96 -5.57
C VAL A 125 8.54 12.19 -6.14
N LYS A 126 7.37 11.99 -6.75
CA LYS A 126 6.54 13.06 -7.31
C LYS A 126 5.47 13.48 -6.31
N ALA A 127 5.41 14.79 -6.04
CA ALA A 127 4.36 15.38 -5.23
C ALA A 127 3.01 15.32 -5.96
N GLY A 128 2.02 14.72 -5.30
CA GLY A 128 0.62 14.75 -5.70
C GLY A 128 -0.11 15.97 -5.14
N ARG A 129 -1.45 15.98 -5.25
CA ARG A 129 -2.28 17.11 -4.78
C ARG A 129 -2.17 17.37 -3.27
N LYS A 130 -1.93 16.31 -2.48
CA LYS A 130 -1.73 16.36 -1.02
C LYS A 130 -0.29 16.00 -0.62
N GLY A 131 0.68 16.39 -1.44
CA GLY A 131 2.09 16.03 -1.25
C GLY A 131 2.43 14.63 -1.72
N ASN A 132 3.60 14.13 -1.33
CA ASN A 132 4.09 12.81 -1.76
C ASN A 132 3.24 11.68 -1.16
N LEU A 133 2.90 10.70 -1.99
CA LEU A 133 2.22 9.49 -1.56
C LEU A 133 3.24 8.51 -0.96
N ASN A 134 3.09 8.22 0.32
CA ASN A 134 3.91 7.23 1.02
C ASN A 134 3.02 6.03 1.39
N VAL A 135 3.55 4.84 1.12
CA VAL A 135 2.86 3.57 1.32
C VAL A 135 3.78 2.61 2.06
N ALA A 136 3.28 1.97 3.12
CA ALA A 136 3.95 0.88 3.79
C ALA A 136 3.32 -0.45 3.36
N THR A 137 4.15 -1.47 3.18
CA THR A 137 3.73 -2.84 2.88
C THR A 137 4.33 -3.78 3.89
N GLU A 138 3.54 -4.72 4.40
CA GLU A 138 3.99 -5.77 5.31
C GLU A 138 3.45 -7.11 4.86
N ILE A 139 4.31 -8.13 4.92
CA ILE A 139 3.98 -9.49 4.48
C ILE A 139 3.89 -10.39 5.71
N PHE A 140 2.78 -11.11 5.81
CA PHE A 140 2.53 -12.08 6.88
C PHE A 140 2.33 -13.48 6.29
N GLN A 141 2.82 -14.49 6.99
CA GLN A 141 2.56 -15.89 6.65
C GLN A 141 1.24 -16.34 7.29
N VAL A 142 0.24 -16.67 6.47
CA VAL A 142 -1.06 -17.19 6.93
C VAL A 142 -1.07 -18.72 6.92
N ALA A 143 -0.39 -19.31 5.94
CA ALA A 143 -0.18 -20.75 5.82
C ALA A 143 1.14 -21.00 5.07
N PRO A 144 1.69 -22.24 5.04
CA PRO A 144 3.00 -22.52 4.44
C PRO A 144 3.20 -22.01 3.00
N SER A 145 2.14 -21.95 2.20
CA SER A 145 2.15 -21.46 0.82
C SER A 145 1.26 -20.25 0.57
N LEU A 146 0.78 -19.61 1.64
CA LEU A 146 -0.18 -18.51 1.58
C LEU A 146 0.30 -17.35 2.44
N HIS A 147 0.51 -16.21 1.79
CA HIS A 147 0.97 -14.99 2.43
C HIS A 147 -0.08 -13.89 2.27
N MET A 148 -0.27 -13.10 3.31
CA MET A 148 -1.09 -11.90 3.29
C MET A 148 -0.19 -10.69 3.18
N VAL A 149 -0.44 -9.85 2.18
CA VAL A 149 0.23 -8.57 1.99
C VAL A 149 -0.72 -7.47 2.45
N GLN A 150 -0.36 -6.78 3.53
CA GLN A 150 -1.05 -5.59 4.00
C GLN A 150 -0.36 -4.36 3.42
N VAL A 151 -1.14 -3.48 2.79
CA VAL A 151 -0.67 -2.25 2.14
C VAL A 151 -1.39 -1.07 2.80
N SER A 152 -0.66 -0.21 3.51
CA SER A 152 -1.20 0.95 4.22
C SER A 152 -0.68 2.27 3.66
N LYS A 153 -1.56 3.25 3.54
CA LYS A 153 -1.25 4.63 3.19
C LYS A 153 -0.78 5.35 4.46
N SER A 154 0.41 5.93 4.40
CA SER A 154 0.97 6.71 5.50
C SER A 154 0.85 8.21 5.31
N LYS A 155 1.14 8.69 4.09
CA LYS A 155 1.02 10.10 3.70
C LYS A 155 0.45 10.22 2.30
N GLY A 156 -0.21 11.34 2.01
CA GLY A 156 -0.66 11.70 0.67
C GLY A 156 -2.14 11.43 0.40
N ASP A 157 -2.52 11.61 -0.86
CA ASP A 157 -3.91 11.60 -1.28
C ASP A 157 -4.52 10.19 -1.30
N THR A 158 -5.74 10.06 -0.78
CA THR A 158 -6.40 8.75 -0.68
C THR A 158 -6.84 8.22 -2.04
N LEU A 159 -7.21 9.07 -3.01
CA LEU A 159 -7.58 8.61 -4.35
C LEU A 159 -6.33 8.17 -5.13
N GLU A 160 -5.21 8.87 -4.96
CA GLU A 160 -3.91 8.43 -5.49
C GLU A 160 -3.51 7.07 -4.91
N PHE A 161 -3.70 6.86 -3.60
CA PHE A 161 -3.47 5.55 -2.96
C PHE A 161 -4.32 4.43 -3.58
N HIS A 162 -5.62 4.64 -3.76
CA HIS A 162 -6.49 3.62 -4.36
C HIS A 162 -6.12 3.32 -5.82
N LYS A 163 -5.71 4.34 -6.59
CA LYS A 163 -5.19 4.15 -7.96
C LYS A 163 -3.89 3.35 -7.96
N PHE A 164 -2.97 3.66 -7.04
CA PHE A 164 -1.74 2.91 -6.85
C PHE A 164 -2.03 1.45 -6.51
N TYR A 165 -2.85 1.21 -5.48
CA TYR A 165 -3.21 -0.13 -5.04
C TYR A 165 -3.85 -0.95 -6.16
N LYS A 166 -4.75 -0.36 -6.96
CA LYS A 166 -5.37 -1.04 -8.11
C LYS A 166 -4.35 -1.44 -9.18
N LYS A 167 -3.34 -0.60 -9.43
CA LYS A 167 -2.26 -0.94 -10.37
C LYS A 167 -1.37 -2.05 -9.81
N LEU A 168 -1.02 -1.95 -8.53
CA LEU A 168 -0.24 -2.95 -7.82
C LEU A 168 -0.97 -4.30 -7.79
N SER A 169 -2.25 -4.33 -7.41
CA SER A 169 -3.06 -5.55 -7.35
C SER A 169 -3.14 -6.22 -8.71
N ASN A 170 -3.38 -5.48 -9.79
CA ASN A 170 -3.41 -6.04 -11.14
C ASN A 170 -2.06 -6.63 -11.57
N SER A 171 -0.95 -6.02 -11.14
CA SER A 171 0.40 -6.55 -11.38
C SER A 171 0.66 -7.84 -10.60
N LEU A 172 0.11 -7.94 -9.38
CA LEU A 172 0.29 -9.08 -8.48
C LEU A 172 -0.74 -10.21 -8.72
N GLU A 173 -1.90 -9.92 -9.32
CA GLU A 173 -2.95 -10.90 -9.65
C GLU A 173 -2.47 -11.95 -10.67
N GLN A 174 -1.49 -11.60 -11.53
CA GLN A 174 -0.83 -12.56 -12.40
C GLN A 174 -0.14 -13.71 -11.65
N VAL A 175 0.10 -13.56 -10.34
CA VAL A 175 0.71 -14.56 -9.45
C VAL A 175 -0.34 -15.47 -8.78
N VAL A 176 -1.58 -14.98 -8.62
CA VAL A 176 -2.64 -15.68 -7.86
C VAL A 176 -3.14 -16.93 -8.59
N TRP A 177 -2.97 -17.02 -9.92
CA TRP A 177 -3.52 -18.10 -10.75
C TRP A 177 -2.50 -18.93 -11.55
N THR A 178 -1.23 -18.54 -11.62
CA THR A 178 -0.27 -19.15 -12.57
C THR A 178 0.46 -20.41 -12.08
N ASN A 179 0.19 -20.92 -10.86
CA ASN A 179 0.78 -22.17 -10.38
C ASN A 179 -0.10 -23.42 -10.58
N ASN A 180 -0.75 -23.51 -11.75
CA ASN A 180 -1.44 -24.72 -12.18
C ASN A 180 -0.84 -25.28 -13.49
N GLU A 181 0.48 -25.28 -13.62
CA GLU A 181 1.13 -26.25 -14.50
C GLU A 181 1.35 -27.55 -13.72
N VAL A 182 0.35 -28.43 -13.84
CA VAL A 182 0.43 -29.83 -13.44
C VAL A 182 1.69 -30.42 -14.07
N LYS A 183 2.69 -30.75 -13.22
CA LYS A 183 3.77 -31.66 -13.61
C LYS A 183 3.12 -32.98 -14.02
N LYS A 184 2.96 -33.20 -15.32
CA LYS A 184 2.71 -34.54 -15.86
C LYS A 184 3.99 -35.33 -15.66
N GLU A 185 4.07 -36.05 -14.54
CA GLU A 185 4.91 -37.23 -14.43
C GLU A 185 4.44 -38.23 -15.49
N THR A 186 5.20 -38.36 -16.58
CA THR A 186 5.18 -39.60 -17.36
C THR A 186 6.05 -40.60 -16.62
N ALA A 187 5.40 -41.47 -15.85
CA ALA A 187 6.00 -42.67 -15.32
C ALA A 187 5.93 -43.80 -16.37
N LYS A 188 7.12 -44.36 -16.62
CA LYS A 188 7.45 -45.66 -17.22
C LYS A 188 7.37 -45.81 -18.74
#